data_AF-A0A840PY21-F1
#
_entry.id   AF-A0A840PY21-F1
#
_cell.length_a   1.000
_cell.length_b   1.000
_cell.length_c   1.000
_cell.angle_alpha   90.00
_cell.angle_beta   90.00
_cell.angle_gamma   90.00
#
_symmetry.space_group_name_H-M   'P 1'
#
loop_
_entity.id
_entity.type
_entity.pdbx_description
1 polymer ?
#
loop_
_entity_poly.entity_id
_entity_poly.type
_entity_poly.pdbx_seq_one_letter_code
_entity_poly.pdbx_strand_id
1 'polypeptide(L)'
;MSNPGQDEPGPLEPPAVVFARLTDVPVDALDKLIEATQEVYDDLNKVLGHPYWGDLVFHQGAAIKALKEARICLEGLRSEAVGARNTELGITVATAVAGGERYYAPTDDDKAALVDKVLRPQRPGASHLYVWDRPHEDPDAAGPYQQIRIVTDMEAEVGVLNFTEESEDGELQSWHTLNPESSAEAPALPFDAGSTLKFPRDAVLPFRDLRAALDEFTRTGERPAAVHWQTARWGDL
;
A
#
# COMPACT_ATOMS: atom_id res chain seq x y z
N MET A 1 -47.07 25.98 4.01
CA MET A 1 -46.15 25.19 4.87
C MET A 1 -44.80 25.83 4.73
N SER A 2 -44.39 26.62 5.73
CA SER A 2 -43.12 27.36 5.73
C SER A 2 -41.98 26.40 6.04
N ASN A 3 -40.88 26.51 5.29
CA ASN A 3 -39.65 25.76 5.52
C ASN A 3 -39.13 26.08 6.93
N PRO A 4 -38.79 25.10 7.78
CA PRO A 4 -38.14 25.39 9.04
C PRO A 4 -36.75 25.98 8.74
N GLY A 5 -36.38 26.99 9.52
CA GLY A 5 -35.22 27.83 9.29
C GLY A 5 -33.94 27.02 9.07
N GLN A 6 -33.20 27.41 8.04
CA GLN A 6 -31.77 27.17 8.04
C GLN A 6 -31.21 27.98 9.20
N ASP A 7 -30.99 27.31 10.33
CA ASP A 7 -30.13 27.83 11.38
C ASP A 7 -28.81 28.23 10.71
N GLU A 8 -28.36 29.46 10.95
CA GLU A 8 -27.05 29.92 10.51
C GLU A 8 -26.02 28.88 10.96
N PRO A 9 -25.18 28.34 10.05
CA PRO A 9 -24.23 27.32 10.45
C PRO A 9 -23.31 27.96 11.50
N GLY A 10 -23.32 27.38 12.70
CA GLY A 10 -22.32 27.67 13.72
C GLY A 10 -20.91 27.50 13.13
N PRO A 11 -19.86 27.90 13.86
CA PRO A 11 -18.49 27.84 13.34
C PRO A 11 -18.23 26.46 12.75
N LEU A 12 -17.95 26.42 11.44
CA LEU A 12 -17.76 25.19 10.71
C LEU A 12 -16.58 24.45 11.34
N GLU A 13 -16.84 23.23 11.78
CA GLU A 13 -15.82 22.38 12.35
C GLU A 13 -14.72 22.09 11.32
N PRO A 14 -13.43 22.06 11.72
CA PRO A 14 -12.36 21.77 10.77
C PRO A 14 -12.58 20.40 10.08
N PRO A 15 -12.43 20.31 8.74
CA PRO A 15 -12.66 19.07 7.99
C PRO A 15 -11.91 17.86 8.55
N ALA A 16 -10.65 18.02 8.95
CA ALA A 16 -9.85 16.95 9.55
C ALA A 16 -10.49 16.33 10.81
N VAL A 17 -11.21 17.12 11.61
CA VAL A 17 -11.91 16.63 12.81
C VAL A 17 -13.15 15.83 12.41
N VAL A 18 -13.86 16.26 11.37
CA VAL A 18 -14.99 15.53 10.80
C VAL A 18 -14.54 14.19 10.21
N PHE A 19 -13.49 14.21 9.39
CA PHE A 19 -12.93 12.99 8.79
C PHE A 19 -12.39 12.02 9.86
N ALA A 20 -11.76 12.52 10.93
CA ALA A 20 -11.33 11.67 12.04
C ALA A 20 -12.48 10.86 12.64
N ARG A 21 -13.66 11.46 12.84
CA ARG A 21 -14.84 10.70 13.30
C ARG A 21 -15.37 9.71 12.28
N LEU A 22 -15.24 10.01 10.99
CA LEU A 22 -15.61 9.07 9.93
C LEU A 22 -14.67 7.86 9.86
N THR A 23 -13.47 7.92 10.46
CA THR A 23 -12.60 6.74 10.59
C THR A 23 -13.08 5.74 11.63
N ASP A 24 -13.97 6.13 12.56
CA ASP A 24 -14.49 5.28 13.64
C ASP A 24 -15.64 4.33 13.19
N VAL A 25 -15.68 3.96 11.92
CA VAL A 25 -16.69 3.02 11.40
C VAL A 25 -16.49 1.61 12.00
N PRO A 26 -17.57 0.93 12.43
CA PRO A 26 -17.46 -0.27 13.25
C PRO A 26 -17.23 -1.56 12.40
N VAL A 27 -16.12 -1.63 11.67
CA VAL A 27 -15.76 -2.80 10.84
C VAL A 27 -15.69 -4.07 11.70
N ASP A 28 -15.07 -3.99 12.89
CA ASP A 28 -14.95 -5.13 13.82
C ASP A 28 -16.30 -5.69 14.29
N ALA A 29 -17.35 -4.85 14.32
CA ALA A 29 -18.69 -5.31 14.67
C ALA A 29 -19.29 -6.18 13.55
N LEU A 30 -18.98 -5.86 12.28
CA LEU A 30 -19.36 -6.72 11.15
C LEU A 30 -18.56 -8.01 11.12
N ASP A 31 -17.26 -7.98 11.46
CA ASP A 31 -16.46 -9.20 11.56
C ASP A 31 -17.06 -10.20 12.55
N LYS A 32 -17.39 -9.73 13.76
CA LYS A 32 -18.07 -10.55 14.78
C LYS A 32 -19.42 -11.08 14.30
N LEU A 33 -20.18 -10.27 13.57
CA LEU A 33 -21.49 -10.70 13.05
C LEU A 33 -21.35 -11.74 11.94
N ILE A 34 -20.35 -11.60 11.06
CA ILE A 34 -20.02 -12.60 10.03
C ILE A 34 -19.63 -13.92 10.68
N GLU A 35 -18.72 -13.89 11.66
CA GLU A 35 -18.30 -15.06 12.42
C GLU A 35 -19.49 -15.76 13.09
N ALA A 36 -20.30 -15.03 13.86
CA ALA A 36 -21.47 -15.58 14.53
C ALA A 36 -22.50 -16.15 13.53
N THR A 37 -22.68 -15.52 12.37
CA THR A 37 -23.59 -16.02 11.32
C THR A 37 -23.04 -17.30 10.66
N GLN A 38 -21.72 -17.42 10.54
CA GLN A 38 -21.04 -18.59 9.97
C GLN A 38 -21.12 -19.79 10.93
N GLU A 39 -20.99 -19.57 12.24
CA GLU A 39 -21.12 -20.62 13.27
C GLU A 39 -22.49 -21.32 13.23
N VAL A 40 -23.57 -20.59 12.88
CA VAL A 40 -24.91 -21.17 12.69
C VAL A 40 -24.93 -22.22 11.57
N TYR A 41 -23.98 -22.18 10.62
CA TYR A 41 -23.90 -23.16 9.53
C TYR A 41 -23.67 -24.59 10.04
N ASP A 42 -22.85 -24.73 11.08
CA ASP A 42 -22.53 -26.03 11.65
C ASP A 42 -23.77 -26.71 12.25
N ASP A 43 -24.70 -25.90 12.77
CA ASP A 43 -26.01 -26.36 13.22
C ASP A 43 -26.97 -26.67 12.06
N LEU A 44 -26.92 -25.90 10.96
CA LEU A 44 -27.73 -26.17 9.77
C LEU A 44 -27.43 -27.54 9.16
N ASN A 45 -26.18 -27.98 9.18
CA ASN A 45 -25.80 -29.31 8.69
C ASN A 45 -26.41 -30.45 9.52
N LYS A 46 -26.76 -30.20 10.79
CA LYS A 46 -27.41 -31.21 11.66
C LYS A 46 -28.86 -31.49 11.26
N VAL A 47 -29.50 -30.60 10.50
CA VAL A 47 -30.89 -30.76 10.03
C VAL A 47 -30.98 -31.04 8.53
N LEU A 48 -29.89 -31.53 7.93
CA LEU A 48 -29.84 -31.96 6.53
C LEU A 48 -30.96 -32.97 6.23
N GLY A 49 -31.74 -32.70 5.18
CA GLY A 49 -32.88 -33.52 4.76
C GLY A 49 -34.23 -33.09 5.34
N HIS A 50 -34.27 -32.11 6.24
CA HIS A 50 -35.52 -31.49 6.66
C HIS A 50 -36.13 -30.64 5.52
N PRO A 51 -37.46 -30.58 5.35
CA PRO A 51 -38.09 -29.83 4.24
C PRO A 51 -37.68 -28.36 4.14
N TYR A 52 -37.39 -27.72 5.26
CA TYR A 52 -36.95 -26.32 5.32
C TYR A 52 -35.43 -26.12 5.19
N TRP A 53 -34.64 -27.19 5.15
CA TRP A 53 -33.18 -27.08 5.18
C TRP A 53 -32.64 -26.23 4.01
N GLY A 54 -33.16 -26.45 2.80
CA GLY A 54 -32.75 -25.71 1.61
C GLY A 54 -32.97 -24.19 1.75
N ASP A 55 -34.14 -23.80 2.25
CA ASP A 55 -34.48 -22.38 2.46
C ASP A 55 -33.60 -21.76 3.55
N LEU A 56 -33.32 -22.49 4.63
CA LEU A 56 -32.45 -22.01 5.71
C LEU A 56 -31.00 -21.78 5.22
N VAL A 57 -30.45 -22.73 4.45
CA VAL A 57 -29.12 -22.58 3.84
C VAL A 57 -29.09 -21.41 2.85
N PHE A 58 -30.15 -21.27 2.04
CA PHE A 58 -30.28 -20.15 1.11
C PHE A 58 -30.26 -18.79 1.84
N HIS A 59 -31.09 -18.62 2.87
CA HIS A 59 -31.17 -17.37 3.62
C HIS A 59 -29.88 -17.04 4.35
N GLN A 60 -29.23 -18.04 4.96
CA GLN A 60 -27.95 -17.81 5.62
C GLN A 60 -26.85 -17.44 4.62
N GLY A 61 -26.76 -18.13 3.49
CA GLY A 61 -25.79 -17.81 2.44
C GLY A 61 -25.99 -16.39 1.90
N ALA A 62 -27.24 -15.97 1.69
CA ALA A 62 -27.58 -14.60 1.31
C ALA A 62 -27.19 -13.57 2.37
N ALA A 63 -27.42 -13.86 3.65
CA ALA A 63 -27.03 -12.99 4.76
C ALA A 63 -25.50 -12.84 4.86
N ILE A 64 -24.74 -13.94 4.79
CA ILE A 64 -23.26 -13.91 4.80
C ILE A 64 -22.73 -13.07 3.63
N LYS A 65 -23.30 -13.24 2.43
CA LYS A 65 -22.92 -12.43 1.27
C LYS A 65 -23.15 -10.94 1.53
N ALA A 66 -24.34 -10.57 1.98
CA ALA A 66 -24.68 -9.17 2.27
C ALA A 66 -23.79 -8.56 3.36
N LEU A 67 -23.46 -9.32 4.41
CA LEU A 67 -22.56 -8.87 5.47
C LEU A 67 -21.12 -8.64 4.96
N LYS A 68 -20.62 -9.53 4.11
CA LYS A 68 -19.30 -9.36 3.47
C LYS A 68 -19.25 -8.13 2.56
N GLU A 69 -20.30 -7.91 1.76
CA GLU A 69 -20.43 -6.71 0.93
C GLU A 69 -20.48 -5.44 1.78
N ALA A 70 -21.29 -5.42 2.85
CA ALA A 70 -21.35 -4.29 3.77
C ALA A 70 -20.00 -4.01 4.44
N ARG A 71 -19.25 -5.06 4.81
CA ARG A 71 -17.90 -4.95 5.37
C ARG A 71 -16.94 -4.28 4.39
N ILE A 72 -16.94 -4.71 3.12
CA ILE A 72 -16.11 -4.10 2.07
C ILE A 72 -16.45 -2.61 1.93
N CYS A 73 -17.75 -2.26 1.90
CA CYS A 73 -18.17 -0.86 1.79
C CYS A 73 -17.74 -0.01 3.00
N LEU A 74 -17.86 -0.53 4.22
CA LEU A 74 -17.41 0.20 5.42
C LEU A 74 -15.88 0.34 5.47
N GLU A 75 -15.14 -0.68 5.04
CA GLU A 75 -13.69 -0.60 4.92
C GLU A 75 -13.27 0.47 3.91
N GLY A 76 -13.92 0.51 2.75
CA GLY A 76 -13.72 1.57 1.75
C GLY A 76 -14.02 2.96 2.32
N LEU A 77 -15.15 3.12 3.03
CA LEU A 77 -15.49 4.39 3.69
C LEU A 77 -14.42 4.80 4.71
N ARG A 78 -13.92 3.86 5.52
CA ARG A 78 -12.84 4.11 6.48
C ARG A 78 -11.58 4.59 5.79
N SER A 79 -11.17 3.87 4.75
CA SER A 79 -9.97 4.17 3.96
C SER A 79 -10.04 5.55 3.30
N GLU A 80 -11.20 5.92 2.74
CA GLU A 80 -11.46 7.26 2.21
C GLU A 80 -11.42 8.35 3.28
N ALA A 81 -12.01 8.10 4.46
CA ALA A 81 -11.93 9.04 5.57
C ALA A 81 -10.50 9.23 6.09
N VAL A 82 -9.69 8.16 6.14
CA VAL A 82 -8.26 8.23 6.53
C VAL A 82 -7.48 9.06 5.52
N GLY A 83 -7.63 8.77 4.23
CA GLY A 83 -6.97 9.51 3.15
C GLY A 83 -7.31 11.00 3.21
N ALA A 84 -8.61 11.34 3.21
CA ALA A 84 -9.07 12.72 3.28
C ALA A 84 -8.53 13.47 4.52
N ARG A 85 -8.57 12.84 5.71
CA ARG A 85 -7.99 13.43 6.93
C ARG A 85 -6.50 13.70 6.77
N ASN A 86 -5.75 12.73 6.24
CA ASN A 86 -4.31 12.85 6.13
C ASN A 86 -3.91 13.90 5.08
N THR A 87 -4.65 14.00 3.96
CA THR A 87 -4.48 15.09 2.98
C THR A 87 -4.66 16.46 3.62
N GLU A 88 -5.72 16.66 4.41
CA GLU A 88 -5.97 17.93 5.13
C GLU A 88 -4.84 18.28 6.12
N LEU A 89 -4.18 17.26 6.68
CA LEU A 89 -3.09 17.43 7.64
C LEU A 89 -1.69 17.45 7.00
N GLY A 90 -1.59 17.22 5.68
CA GLY A 90 -0.30 17.06 5.00
C GLY A 90 0.48 15.82 5.44
N ILE A 91 -0.21 14.77 5.88
CA ILE A 91 0.37 13.50 6.35
C ILE A 91 0.44 12.51 5.19
N THR A 92 1.57 11.81 5.09
CA THR A 92 1.74 10.68 4.18
C THR A 92 2.13 9.42 4.95
N VAL A 93 1.63 8.28 4.49
CA VAL A 93 1.98 6.95 5.01
C VAL A 93 2.88 6.26 4.00
N ALA A 94 4.03 5.76 4.46
CA ALA A 94 4.86 4.88 3.64
C ALA A 94 4.45 3.43 3.86
N THR A 95 4.26 2.69 2.77
CA THR A 95 3.96 1.25 2.78
C THR A 95 5.09 0.50 2.10
N ALA A 96 5.73 -0.44 2.79
CA ALA A 96 6.67 -1.37 2.18
C ALA A 96 6.07 -2.77 2.02
N VAL A 97 6.33 -3.41 0.89
CA VAL A 97 6.15 -4.85 0.69
C VAL A 97 7.53 -5.48 0.64
N ALA A 98 7.88 -6.29 1.64
CA ALA A 98 9.17 -6.98 1.69
C ALA A 98 8.98 -8.42 2.15
N GLY A 99 9.52 -9.38 1.40
CA GLY A 99 9.39 -10.81 1.73
C GLY A 99 7.96 -11.37 1.70
N GLY A 100 7.04 -10.69 1.01
CA GLY A 100 5.61 -11.01 0.95
C GLY A 100 4.77 -10.40 2.07
N GLU A 101 5.39 -9.66 2.99
CA GLU A 101 4.71 -8.99 4.10
C GLU A 101 4.61 -7.48 3.85
N ARG A 102 3.52 -6.87 4.33
CA ARG A 102 3.30 -5.42 4.28
C ARG A 102 3.66 -4.77 5.62
N TYR A 103 4.29 -3.61 5.54
CA TYR A 103 4.66 -2.78 6.68
C TYR A 103 4.24 -1.35 6.43
N TYR A 104 3.73 -0.68 7.46
CA TYR A 104 3.17 0.66 7.36
C TYR A 104 3.92 1.60 8.31
N ALA A 105 4.26 2.79 7.81
CA ALA A 105 4.99 3.81 8.54
C ALA A 105 4.27 5.16 8.43
N PRO A 106 3.37 5.47 9.38
CA PRO A 106 2.63 6.72 9.39
C PRO A 106 3.42 7.91 9.99
N THR A 107 4.51 7.65 10.73
CA THR A 107 5.34 8.68 11.36
C THR A 107 6.77 8.69 10.79
N ASP A 108 7.50 9.79 11.00
CA ASP A 108 8.88 9.92 10.53
C ASP A 108 9.82 8.88 11.17
N ASP A 109 9.64 8.58 12.46
CA ASP A 109 10.40 7.54 13.16
C ASP A 109 10.12 6.16 12.56
N ASP A 110 8.85 5.85 12.28
CA ASP A 110 8.47 4.59 11.63
C ASP A 110 9.04 4.51 10.20
N LYS A 111 9.10 5.64 9.47
CA LYS A 111 9.62 5.71 8.10
C LYS A 111 11.11 5.40 8.08
N ALA A 112 11.89 5.96 9.01
CA ALA A 112 13.31 5.65 9.13
C ALA A 112 13.54 4.15 9.41
N ALA A 113 12.76 3.55 10.32
CA ALA A 113 12.83 2.12 10.60
C ALA A 113 12.42 1.27 9.39
N LEU A 114 11.45 1.74 8.59
CA LEU A 114 11.01 1.08 7.36
C LEU A 114 12.11 1.09 6.29
N VAL A 115 12.84 2.21 6.14
CA VAL A 115 13.97 2.32 5.21
C VAL A 115 15.07 1.33 5.55
N ASP A 116 15.45 1.22 6.83
CA ASP A 116 16.43 0.24 7.28
C ASP A 116 15.98 -1.21 6.98
N LYS A 117 14.67 -1.48 7.09
CA LYS A 117 14.09 -2.79 6.81
C LYS A 117 14.15 -3.17 5.33
N VAL A 118 13.84 -2.24 4.42
CA VAL A 118 13.87 -2.52 2.97
C VAL A 118 15.29 -2.56 2.39
N LEU A 119 16.25 -1.90 3.04
CA LEU A 119 17.68 -2.02 2.69
C LEU A 119 18.28 -3.34 3.16
N ARG A 120 17.73 -3.95 4.21
CA ARG A 120 18.20 -5.23 4.76
C ARG A 120 17.04 -6.23 4.90
N PRO A 121 16.45 -6.68 3.77
CA PRO A 121 15.31 -7.58 3.80
C PRO A 121 15.70 -8.95 4.37
N GLN A 122 14.85 -9.53 5.21
CA GLN A 122 15.10 -10.85 5.83
C GLN A 122 15.05 -12.00 4.82
N ARG A 123 14.35 -11.81 3.70
CA ARG A 123 14.21 -12.79 2.62
C ARG A 123 14.77 -12.19 1.33
N PRO A 124 15.49 -12.97 0.51
CA PRO A 124 15.93 -12.51 -0.80
C PRO A 124 14.74 -12.14 -1.69
N GLY A 125 14.91 -11.11 -2.51
CA GLY A 125 13.89 -10.62 -3.44
C GLY A 125 13.86 -9.10 -3.47
N ALA A 126 13.06 -8.57 -4.39
CA ALA A 126 12.78 -7.15 -4.42
C ALA A 126 11.85 -6.76 -3.26
N SER A 127 12.11 -5.60 -2.67
CA SER A 127 11.12 -4.90 -1.85
C SER A 127 10.45 -3.81 -2.68
N HIS A 128 9.22 -3.46 -2.35
CA HIS A 128 8.50 -2.34 -2.96
C HIS A 128 8.14 -1.34 -1.88
N LEU A 129 8.22 -0.06 -2.22
CA LEU A 129 7.90 1.04 -1.33
C LEU A 129 6.94 1.98 -2.04
N TYR A 130 5.90 2.36 -1.33
CA TYR A 130 4.84 3.23 -1.78
C TYR A 130 4.66 4.36 -0.76
N VAL A 131 4.24 5.53 -1.19
CA VAL A 131 3.91 6.66 -0.31
C VAL A 131 2.59 7.25 -0.78
N TRP A 132 1.65 7.40 0.15
CA TRP A 132 0.31 7.85 -0.17
C TRP A 132 -0.33 8.57 1.01
N ASP A 133 -1.56 9.06 0.85
CA ASP A 133 -2.34 9.67 1.93
C ASP A 133 -2.84 8.63 2.95
N ARG A 134 -2.75 7.33 2.65
CA ARG A 134 -3.20 6.22 3.50
C ARG A 134 -2.38 4.96 3.26
N PRO A 135 -2.45 3.96 4.15
CA PRO A 135 -1.83 2.66 3.91
C PRO A 135 -2.28 2.04 2.58
N HIS A 136 -1.33 1.58 1.77
CA HIS A 136 -1.63 0.81 0.56
C HIS A 136 -1.83 -0.68 0.90
N GLU A 137 -3.06 -1.06 1.25
CA GLU A 137 -3.39 -2.42 1.69
C GLU A 137 -3.79 -3.35 0.54
N ASP A 138 -4.56 -2.81 -0.42
CA ASP A 138 -5.12 -3.53 -1.55
C ASP A 138 -4.35 -3.18 -2.84
N PRO A 139 -3.64 -4.14 -3.46
CA PRO A 139 -2.91 -3.90 -4.72
C PRO A 139 -3.83 -3.65 -5.92
N ASP A 140 -5.12 -4.02 -5.83
CA ASP A 140 -6.09 -3.81 -6.89
C ASP A 140 -6.83 -2.45 -6.74
N ALA A 141 -6.59 -1.74 -5.63
CA ALA A 141 -7.13 -0.40 -5.44
C ALA A 141 -6.43 0.62 -6.34
N ALA A 142 -7.16 1.68 -6.72
CA ALA A 142 -6.58 2.77 -7.50
C ALA A 142 -5.51 3.51 -6.69
N GLY A 143 -4.32 3.65 -7.28
CA GLY A 143 -3.16 4.25 -6.64
C GLY A 143 -2.55 3.38 -5.52
N PRO A 144 -1.37 3.77 -5.00
CA PRO A 144 -0.56 4.91 -5.40
C PRO A 144 0.10 4.70 -6.77
N TYR A 145 0.09 5.75 -7.60
CA TYR A 145 0.60 5.71 -8.97
C TYR A 145 2.12 5.72 -9.06
N GLN A 146 2.80 5.95 -7.92
CA GLN A 146 4.26 6.03 -7.81
C GLN A 146 4.76 4.93 -6.87
N GLN A 147 5.85 4.28 -7.25
CA GLN A 147 6.50 3.28 -6.42
C GLN A 147 8.02 3.29 -6.61
N ILE A 148 8.71 2.80 -5.59
CA ILE A 148 10.12 2.40 -5.69
C ILE A 148 10.23 0.91 -5.46
N ARG A 149 10.80 0.20 -6.43
CA ARG A 149 11.35 -1.14 -6.26
C ARG A 149 12.79 -1.03 -5.77
N ILE A 150 13.13 -1.81 -4.74
CA ILE A 150 14.43 -1.88 -4.10
C ILE A 150 15.01 -3.29 -4.28
N VAL A 151 16.20 -3.38 -4.86
CA VAL A 151 16.97 -4.63 -4.90
C VAL A 151 18.34 -4.37 -4.30
N THR A 152 18.74 -5.17 -3.32
CA THR A 152 19.99 -5.00 -2.56
C THR A 152 20.83 -6.26 -2.53
N ASP A 153 22.14 -6.09 -2.55
CA ASP A 153 23.13 -7.05 -2.10
C ASP A 153 23.61 -6.62 -0.71
N MET A 154 23.26 -7.39 0.31
CA MET A 154 23.59 -7.07 1.71
C MET A 154 25.05 -7.33 2.07
N GLU A 155 25.73 -8.24 1.36
CA GLU A 155 27.13 -8.54 1.63
C GLU A 155 28.04 -7.44 1.10
N ALA A 156 27.71 -6.91 -0.09
CA ALA A 156 28.42 -5.79 -0.70
C ALA A 156 27.90 -4.41 -0.25
N GLU A 157 26.80 -4.35 0.50
CA GLU A 157 26.11 -3.12 0.93
C GLU A 157 25.80 -2.14 -0.22
N VAL A 158 25.30 -2.71 -1.32
CA VAL A 158 24.92 -1.97 -2.53
C VAL A 158 23.54 -2.39 -3.02
N GLY A 159 22.95 -1.60 -3.90
CA GLY A 159 21.61 -1.89 -4.44
C GLY A 159 21.24 -0.98 -5.59
N VAL A 160 20.04 -1.20 -6.12
CA VAL A 160 19.45 -0.42 -7.20
C VAL A 160 18.04 -0.03 -6.78
N LEU A 161 17.66 1.22 -7.06
CA LEU A 161 16.27 1.65 -6.99
C LEU A 161 15.70 1.72 -8.41
N ASN A 162 14.48 1.26 -8.57
CA ASN A 162 13.69 1.47 -9.77
C ASN A 162 12.41 2.21 -9.40
N PHE A 163 12.30 3.45 -9.86
CA PHE A 163 11.11 4.27 -9.66
C PHE A 163 10.20 4.09 -10.86
N THR A 164 8.92 3.86 -10.61
CA THR A 164 7.89 3.89 -11.65
C THR A 164 6.80 4.86 -11.28
N GLU A 165 6.25 5.53 -12.30
CA GLU A 165 5.07 6.36 -12.18
C GLU A 165 4.12 6.07 -13.33
N GLU A 166 2.82 6.10 -13.04
CA GLU A 166 1.76 6.07 -14.04
C GLU A 166 1.28 7.50 -14.32
N SER A 167 1.24 7.89 -15.59
CA SER A 167 0.72 9.20 -16.01
C SER A 167 -0.80 9.26 -15.92
N GLU A 168 -1.37 10.47 -16.03
CA GLU A 168 -2.84 10.67 -16.10
C GLU A 168 -3.49 9.90 -17.27
N ASP A 169 -2.73 9.63 -18.34
CA ASP A 169 -3.18 8.85 -19.50
C ASP A 169 -3.01 7.33 -19.30
N GLY A 170 -2.53 6.90 -18.13
CA GLY A 170 -2.27 5.48 -17.81
C GLY A 170 -0.96 4.95 -18.38
N GLU A 171 -0.06 5.81 -18.86
CA GLU A 171 1.23 5.37 -19.38
C GLU A 171 2.23 5.17 -18.23
N LEU A 172 2.77 3.96 -18.12
CA LEU A 172 3.79 3.62 -17.14
C LEU A 172 5.17 4.09 -17.60
N GLN A 173 5.78 4.98 -16.84
CA GLN A 173 7.17 5.40 -17.02
C GLN A 173 8.06 4.79 -15.93
N SER A 174 9.34 4.56 -16.25
CA SER A 174 10.27 3.90 -15.36
C SER A 174 11.68 4.42 -15.48
N TRP A 175 12.36 4.53 -14.35
CA TRP A 175 13.76 4.90 -14.23
C TRP A 175 14.44 3.99 -13.23
N HIS A 176 15.73 3.74 -13.42
CA HIS A 176 16.56 3.19 -12.36
C HIS A 176 17.65 4.18 -12.00
N THR A 177 18.24 3.98 -10.82
CA THR A 177 19.37 4.78 -10.36
C THR A 177 20.49 4.78 -11.39
N LEU A 178 21.30 5.84 -11.35
CA LEU A 178 22.51 6.00 -12.13
C LEU A 178 23.63 6.36 -11.15
N ASN A 179 24.72 5.62 -11.24
CA ASN A 179 25.99 5.84 -10.56
C ASN A 179 27.01 6.34 -11.61
N PRO A 180 27.28 7.66 -11.67
CA PRO A 180 28.25 8.22 -12.60
C PRO A 180 29.68 7.68 -12.40
N GLU A 181 29.98 7.16 -11.21
CA GLU A 181 31.27 6.61 -10.81
C GLU A 181 31.23 5.08 -10.74
N SER A 182 30.43 4.45 -11.61
CA SER A 182 30.23 2.99 -11.58
C SER A 182 31.55 2.23 -11.70
N SER A 183 31.70 1.18 -10.89
CA SER A 183 32.82 0.24 -10.99
C SER A 183 32.47 -0.90 -11.95
N ALA A 184 33.47 -1.35 -12.72
CA ALA A 184 33.35 -2.57 -13.51
C ALA A 184 33.05 -3.81 -12.65
N GLU A 185 33.40 -3.78 -11.37
CA GLU A 185 33.19 -4.87 -10.40
C GLU A 185 31.80 -4.85 -9.75
N ALA A 186 30.95 -3.85 -10.04
CA ALA A 186 29.61 -3.77 -9.44
C ALA A 186 28.81 -5.07 -9.70
N PRO A 187 28.10 -5.60 -8.68
CA PRO A 187 27.34 -6.83 -8.83
C PRO A 187 26.20 -6.65 -9.83
N ALA A 188 25.91 -7.70 -10.59
CA ALA A 188 24.83 -7.69 -11.56
C ALA A 188 23.53 -8.15 -10.87
N LEU A 189 22.78 -7.19 -10.31
CA LEU A 189 21.58 -7.46 -9.51
C LEU A 189 20.38 -7.87 -10.39
N PRO A 190 19.64 -8.93 -10.02
CA PRO A 190 18.47 -9.38 -10.77
C PRO A 190 17.30 -8.41 -10.58
N PHE A 191 16.52 -8.21 -11.64
CA PHE A 191 15.33 -7.36 -11.59
C PHE A 191 14.23 -7.95 -10.69
N ASP A 192 14.02 -9.26 -10.83
CA ASP A 192 13.05 -10.04 -10.07
C ASP A 192 13.61 -11.43 -9.76
N ALA A 193 13.12 -12.04 -8.68
CA ALA A 193 13.48 -13.40 -8.32
C ALA A 193 13.05 -14.37 -9.44
N GLY A 194 14.03 -15.02 -10.07
CA GLY A 194 13.80 -15.95 -11.18
C GLY A 194 13.79 -15.32 -12.58
N SER A 195 13.92 -14.00 -12.70
CA SER A 195 14.11 -13.35 -14.00
C SER A 195 15.57 -13.43 -14.46
N THR A 196 15.79 -13.55 -15.77
CA THR A 196 17.13 -13.38 -16.38
C THR A 196 17.50 -11.90 -16.54
N LEU A 197 16.53 -10.99 -16.39
CA LEU A 197 16.75 -9.55 -16.48
C LEU A 197 17.58 -9.07 -15.29
N LYS A 198 18.57 -8.24 -15.58
CA LYS A 198 19.46 -7.64 -14.61
C LYS A 198 19.47 -6.14 -14.79
N PHE A 199 19.67 -5.43 -13.69
CA PHE A 199 19.95 -4.01 -13.76
C PHE A 199 21.31 -3.77 -14.42
N PRO A 200 21.46 -2.68 -15.18
CA PRO A 200 22.77 -2.19 -15.60
C PRO A 200 23.70 -2.00 -14.39
N ARG A 201 24.98 -2.32 -14.56
CA ARG A 201 25.97 -2.19 -13.48
C ARG A 201 26.14 -0.75 -13.01
N ASP A 202 25.96 0.20 -13.92
CA ASP A 202 25.98 1.62 -13.62
C ASP A 202 24.73 2.09 -12.86
N ALA A 203 23.76 1.21 -12.57
CA ALA A 203 22.64 1.55 -11.71
C ALA A 203 22.93 1.33 -10.23
N VAL A 204 23.99 0.61 -9.90
CA VAL A 204 24.28 0.14 -8.55
C VAL A 204 24.88 1.27 -7.70
N LEU A 205 24.23 1.56 -6.58
CA LEU A 205 24.64 2.58 -5.60
C LEU A 205 24.92 1.93 -4.24
N PRO A 206 25.80 2.54 -3.41
CA PRO A 206 26.01 2.11 -2.03
C PRO A 206 24.80 2.42 -1.15
N PHE A 207 24.63 1.65 -0.08
CA PHE A 207 23.52 1.81 0.88
C PHE A 207 23.37 3.22 1.43
N ARG A 208 24.46 3.97 1.57
CA ARG A 208 24.41 5.38 2.00
C ARG A 208 23.53 6.22 1.08
N ASP A 209 23.73 6.08 -0.23
CA ASP A 209 23.05 6.89 -1.23
C ASP A 209 21.62 6.38 -1.46
N LEU A 210 21.41 5.05 -1.38
CA LEU A 210 20.07 4.46 -1.37
C LEU A 210 19.24 4.93 -0.18
N ARG A 211 19.82 4.96 1.03
CA ARG A 211 19.15 5.45 2.24
C ARG A 211 18.71 6.90 2.04
N ALA A 212 19.60 7.77 1.58
CA ALA A 212 19.25 9.17 1.33
C ALA A 212 18.08 9.33 0.35
N ALA A 213 18.05 8.53 -0.73
CA ALA A 213 16.94 8.53 -1.68
C ALA A 213 15.63 7.98 -1.09
N LEU A 214 15.70 6.90 -0.31
CA LEU A 214 14.51 6.29 0.30
C LEU A 214 13.94 7.18 1.42
N ASP A 215 14.78 7.81 2.22
CA ASP A 215 14.37 8.81 3.22
C ASP A 215 13.67 10.00 2.54
N GLU A 216 14.19 10.48 1.40
CA GLU A 216 13.53 11.52 0.62
C GLU A 216 12.18 11.04 0.09
N PHE A 217 12.13 9.84 -0.51
CA PHE A 217 10.89 9.27 -1.05
C PHE A 217 9.82 9.11 0.02
N THR A 218 10.13 8.54 1.19
CA THR A 218 9.15 8.34 2.28
C THR A 218 8.53 9.64 2.80
N ARG A 219 9.21 10.77 2.58
CA ARG A 219 8.73 12.11 2.92
C ARG A 219 7.88 12.73 1.81
N THR A 220 8.31 12.62 0.55
CA THR A 220 7.70 13.37 -0.57
C THR A 220 6.76 12.54 -1.44
N GLY A 221 6.99 11.23 -1.55
CA GLY A 221 6.36 10.36 -2.55
C GLY A 221 6.82 10.60 -3.99
N GLU A 222 7.69 11.58 -4.21
CA GLU A 222 8.21 11.95 -5.53
C GLU A 222 9.53 11.24 -5.82
N ARG A 223 9.89 11.13 -7.11
CA ARG A 223 11.19 10.55 -7.51
C ARG A 223 12.35 11.31 -6.83
N PRO A 224 13.14 10.65 -5.97
CA PRO A 224 14.16 11.33 -5.15
C PRO A 224 15.21 12.09 -5.95
N ALA A 225 15.50 13.33 -5.55
CA ALA A 225 16.58 14.13 -6.13
C ALA A 225 17.96 13.79 -5.53
N ALA A 226 18.02 13.08 -4.40
CA ALA A 226 19.26 12.66 -3.74
C ALA A 226 20.16 11.76 -4.60
N VAL A 227 19.64 11.17 -5.68
CA VAL A 227 20.37 10.30 -6.60
C VAL A 227 20.11 10.66 -8.05
N HIS A 228 21.03 10.28 -8.94
CA HIS A 228 20.81 10.41 -10.38
C HIS A 228 19.96 9.26 -10.90
N TRP A 229 19.19 9.54 -11.96
CA TRP A 229 18.29 8.60 -12.60
C TRP A 229 18.58 8.50 -14.08
N GLN A 230 18.34 7.32 -14.64
CA GLN A 230 18.34 7.08 -16.07
C GLN A 230 17.06 6.34 -16.45
N THR A 231 16.52 6.61 -17.65
CA THR A 231 15.32 5.94 -18.14
C THR A 231 15.56 4.45 -18.22
N ALA A 232 14.65 3.67 -17.63
CA ALA A 232 14.71 2.22 -17.72
C ALA A 232 14.46 1.81 -19.18
N ARG A 233 15.48 1.20 -19.79
CA ARG A 233 15.34 0.58 -21.11
C ARG A 233 15.13 -0.91 -20.93
N TRP A 234 13.96 -1.38 -21.34
CA TRP A 234 13.63 -2.80 -21.36
C TRP A 234 13.99 -3.36 -22.73
N GLY A 235 15.21 -3.90 -22.88
CA GLY A 235 15.65 -4.52 -24.13
C GLY A 235 17.18 -4.54 -24.31
N ASP A 236 17.68 -5.74 -24.57
CA ASP A 236 19.02 -6.21 -24.97
C ASP A 236 20.26 -5.51 -24.37
N LEU A 237 20.79 -6.13 -23.29
CA LEU A 237 22.21 -6.14 -22.95
C LEU A 237 22.93 -7.23 -23.77
#